data_AF-A0A1B9N758-F1
#
_entry.id   AF-A0A1B9N758-F1
#
_cell.length_a   1.000
_cell.length_b   1.000
_cell.length_c   1.000
_cell.angle_alpha   90.00
_cell.angle_beta   90.00
_cell.angle_gamma   90.00
#
_symmetry.space_group_name_H-M   'P 1'
#
loop_
_entity.id
_entity.type
_entity.pdbx_description
1 polymer ?
#
loop_
_entity_poly.entity_id
_entity_poly.type
_entity_poly.pdbx_seq_one_letter_code
_entity_poly.pdbx_strand_id
1 'polypeptide(L)'
;MTNLELQAYRRFLMLKVSEASEYIGKTDINTWHEWENGTKPIPEFFRKTMQEIKKIRNEKINIIINSINDRIGSNTIRYFMTYEEFKKVNLDLDVIQW
;
A
#
# COMPACT_ATOMS: atom_id res chain seq x y z
N MET A 1 13.03 0.46 11.23
CA MET A 1 12.78 -0.42 10.07
C MET A 1 14.09 -0.50 9.30
N THR A 2 14.45 -1.63 8.70
CA THR A 2 15.65 -1.73 7.85
C THR A 2 15.35 -1.28 6.42
N ASN A 3 16.39 -0.98 5.65
CA ASN A 3 16.27 -0.65 4.23
C ASN A 3 15.64 -1.80 3.41
N LEU A 4 15.96 -3.05 3.76
CA LEU A 4 15.36 -4.24 3.15
C LEU A 4 13.87 -4.39 3.50
N GLU A 5 13.50 -4.13 4.75
CA GLU A 5 12.09 -4.12 5.17
C GLU A 5 11.31 -3.06 4.38
N LEU A 6 11.86 -1.86 4.20
CA LEU A 6 11.22 -0.79 3.43
C LEU A 6 10.98 -1.22 1.96
N GLN A 7 11.99 -1.80 1.32
CA GLN A 7 11.85 -2.35 -0.04
C GLN A 7 10.76 -3.43 -0.12
N ALA A 8 10.71 -4.32 0.88
CA ALA A 8 9.69 -5.36 0.94
C ALA A 8 8.29 -4.77 1.08
N TYR A 9 8.10 -3.76 1.95
CA TYR A 9 6.82 -3.06 2.10
C TYR A 9 6.38 -2.40 0.81
N ARG A 10 7.26 -1.69 0.12
CA ARG A 10 6.91 -1.03 -1.15
C ARG A 10 6.43 -2.03 -2.20
N ARG A 11 7.15 -3.15 -2.36
CA ARG A 11 6.78 -4.21 -3.31
C ARG A 11 5.50 -4.94 -2.91
N PHE A 12 5.30 -5.14 -1.61
CA PHE A 12 4.08 -5.73 -1.06
C PHE A 12 2.84 -4.86 -1.35
N LEU A 13 3.00 -3.54 -1.38
CA LEU A 13 1.98 -2.58 -1.77
C LEU A 13 1.93 -2.32 -3.28
N MET A 14 2.75 -3.01 -4.08
CA MET A 14 2.85 -2.87 -5.54
C MET A 14 3.17 -1.44 -6.02
N LEU A 15 3.83 -0.64 -5.19
CA LEU A 15 4.17 0.75 -5.53
C LEU A 15 5.54 0.87 -6.23
N LYS A 16 5.61 1.79 -7.19
CA LYS A 16 6.88 2.32 -7.71
C LYS A 16 7.53 3.20 -6.65
N VAL A 17 8.83 3.47 -6.83
CA VAL A 17 9.56 4.39 -5.93
C VAL A 17 8.95 5.79 -5.99
N SER A 18 8.56 6.27 -7.17
CA SER A 18 7.89 7.57 -7.33
C SER A 18 6.61 7.65 -6.51
N GLU A 19 5.73 6.66 -6.65
CA GLU A 19 4.46 6.59 -5.93
C GLU A 19 4.67 6.47 -4.42
N ALA A 20 5.62 5.63 -3.98
CA ALA A 20 5.90 5.47 -2.57
C ALA A 20 6.49 6.75 -1.95
N SER A 21 7.39 7.43 -2.66
CA SER A 21 7.97 8.71 -2.23
C SER A 21 6.92 9.82 -2.10
N GLU A 22 5.95 9.85 -3.02
CA GLU A 22 4.89 10.86 -3.05
C GLU A 22 3.78 10.58 -2.03
N TYR A 23 3.23 9.36 -2.03
CA TYR A 23 2.02 9.05 -1.26
C TYR A 23 2.31 8.67 0.18
N ILE A 24 3.41 7.95 0.44
CA ILE A 24 3.80 7.54 1.79
C ILE A 24 4.89 8.47 2.31
N GLY A 25 5.93 8.67 1.51
CA GLY A 25 7.17 9.25 1.97
C GLY A 25 7.13 10.75 2.21
N LYS A 26 6.24 11.46 1.50
CA LYS A 26 6.19 12.93 1.42
C LYS A 26 7.59 13.51 1.19
N THR A 27 8.33 12.86 0.31
CA THR A 27 9.73 13.13 0.01
C THR A 27 10.00 12.95 -1.48
N ASP A 28 11.18 13.34 -1.93
CA ASP A 28 11.59 13.15 -3.31
C ASP A 28 12.10 11.71 -3.57
N ILE A 29 12.17 11.35 -4.85
CA ILE A 29 12.59 10.02 -5.32
C ILE A 29 14.00 9.66 -4.84
N ASN A 30 14.93 10.63 -4.79
CA ASN A 30 16.31 10.35 -4.41
C ASN A 30 16.40 10.03 -2.92
N THR A 31 15.71 10.79 -2.07
CA THR A 31 15.64 10.49 -0.63
C THR A 31 15.08 9.09 -0.37
N TRP A 32 14.04 8.68 -1.11
CA TRP A 32 13.53 7.31 -1.00
C TRP A 32 14.57 6.25 -1.41
N HIS A 33 15.30 6.49 -2.50
CA HIS A 33 16.38 5.59 -2.92
C HIS A 33 17.50 5.49 -1.87
N GLU A 34 17.90 6.60 -1.25
CA GLU A 34 18.89 6.60 -0.18
C GLU A 34 18.43 5.78 1.04
N TRP A 35 17.13 5.81 1.36
CA TRP A 35 16.54 4.96 2.38
C TRP A 35 16.57 3.47 2.00
N GLU A 36 16.14 3.11 0.78
CA GLU A 36 16.14 1.71 0.33
C GLU A 36 17.55 1.14 0.16
N ASN A 37 18.53 1.97 -0.18
CA ASN A 37 19.93 1.59 -0.30
C ASN A 37 20.69 1.61 1.04
N GLY A 38 20.07 2.15 2.10
CA GLY A 38 20.68 2.25 3.43
C GLY A 38 21.73 3.36 3.58
N THR A 39 21.83 4.27 2.60
CA THR A 39 22.72 5.44 2.65
C THR A 39 22.21 6.50 3.64
N LYS A 40 20.88 6.64 3.78
CA LYS A 40 20.25 7.47 4.81
C LYS A 40 19.38 6.64 5.74
N PRO A 41 19.33 6.99 7.04
CA PRO A 41 18.42 6.33 7.96
C PRO A 41 16.97 6.63 7.58
N ILE A 42 16.11 5.61 7.70
CA ILE A 42 14.67 5.73 7.53
C ILE A 42 14.10 6.46 8.75
N PRO A 43 13.25 7.49 8.61
CA PRO A 43 12.65 8.15 9.75
C PRO A 43 11.79 7.18 10.59
N GLU A 44 11.91 7.25 11.91
CA GLU A 44 11.33 6.22 12.81
C GLU A 44 9.80 6.09 12.68
N PHE A 45 9.11 7.19 12.35
CA PHE A 45 7.66 7.19 12.17
C PHE A 45 7.18 6.31 11.00
N PHE A 46 8.03 6.02 10.00
CA PHE A 46 7.66 5.17 8.86
C PHE A 46 7.33 3.75 9.27
N ARG A 47 7.98 3.23 10.32
CA ARG A 47 7.66 1.89 10.81
C ARG A 47 6.19 1.80 11.20
N LYS A 48 5.67 2.82 11.88
CA LYS A 48 4.28 2.89 12.29
C LYS A 48 3.36 3.01 11.08
N THR A 49 3.65 3.92 10.14
CA THR A 49 2.86 4.10 8.92
C THR A 49 2.75 2.81 8.10
N MET A 50 3.86 2.10 7.89
CA MET A 50 3.83 0.84 7.12
C MET A 50 3.06 -0.28 7.84
N GLN A 51 3.14 -0.33 9.18
CA GLN A 51 2.35 -1.27 9.98
C GLN A 51 0.85 -0.96 9.90
N GLU A 52 0.47 0.31 9.92
CA GLU A 52 -0.92 0.75 9.77
C GLU A 52 -1.47 0.37 8.38
N ILE A 53 -0.72 0.63 7.31
CA ILE A 53 -1.13 0.24 5.95
C ILE A 53 -1.29 -1.29 5.84
N LYS A 54 -0.34 -2.05 6.39
CA LYS A 54 -0.43 -3.53 6.42
C LYS A 54 -1.66 -4.00 7.20
N LYS A 55 -1.98 -3.35 8.31
CA LYS A 55 -3.17 -3.65 9.12
C LYS A 55 -4.45 -3.43 8.32
N ILE A 56 -4.59 -2.26 7.68
CA ILE A 56 -5.75 -1.93 6.83
C ILE A 56 -5.93 -2.97 5.72
N ARG A 57 -4.83 -3.38 5.06
CA ARG A 57 -4.89 -4.42 4.02
C ARG A 57 -5.40 -5.76 4.57
N ASN A 58 -4.90 -6.18 5.73
CA ASN A 58 -5.33 -7.44 6.34
C ASN A 58 -6.80 -7.39 6.77
N GLU A 59 -7.27 -6.26 7.29
CA GLU A 59 -8.68 -6.05 7.63
C GLU A 59 -9.57 -6.16 6.39
N LYS A 60 -9.21 -5.49 5.29
CA LYS A 60 -9.93 -5.59 4.01
C LYS A 60 -9.99 -7.02 3.49
N ILE A 61 -8.88 -7.75 3.54
CA ILE A 61 -8.83 -9.17 3.12
C ILE A 61 -9.74 -10.03 3.98
N ASN A 62 -9.70 -9.85 5.31
CA ASN A 62 -10.55 -10.62 6.22
C ASN A 62 -12.04 -10.36 5.97
N ILE A 63 -12.44 -9.11 5.69
CA ILE A 63 -13.83 -8.77 5.32
C ILE A 63 -14.25 -9.53 4.05
N ILE A 64 -13.39 -9.56 3.03
CA ILE A 64 -13.65 -10.28 1.77
C ILE A 64 -13.74 -11.79 2.02
N ILE A 65 -12.80 -12.38 2.76
CA ILE A 65 -12.78 -13.81 3.07
C ILE A 65 -14.04 -14.21 3.85
N ASN A 66 -14.43 -13.44 4.86
CA ASN A 66 -15.63 -13.72 5.64
C ASN A 66 -16.88 -13.65 4.75
N SER A 67 -16.99 -12.62 3.90
CA SER A 67 -18.11 -12.51 2.95
C SER A 67 -18.18 -13.66 1.95
N ILE A 68 -17.03 -14.25 1.57
CA ILE A 68 -16.96 -15.43 0.70
C ILE A 68 -17.42 -16.67 1.46
N ASN A 69 -16.95 -16.87 2.69
CA ASN A 69 -17.27 -18.04 3.51
C ASN A 69 -18.74 -18.08 3.94
N ASP A 70 -19.38 -16.92 4.10
CA ASP A 70 -20.78 -16.79 4.49
C ASP A 70 -21.77 -17.02 3.31
N ARG A 71 -21.28 -17.30 2.10
CA ARG A 71 -22.09 -17.48 0.90
C ARG A 71 -21.65 -18.70 0.09
N ILE A 72 -22.62 -19.41 -0.49
CA ILE A 72 -22.37 -20.49 -1.45
C ILE A 72 -22.63 -19.94 -2.86
N GLY A 73 -21.61 -19.93 -3.72
CA GLY A 73 -21.72 -19.46 -5.11
C GLY A 73 -20.42 -18.91 -5.68
N SER A 74 -20.48 -18.38 -6.90
CA SER A 74 -19.35 -17.70 -7.53
C SER A 74 -19.13 -16.31 -6.93
N ASN A 75 -17.88 -15.96 -6.66
CA ASN A 75 -17.49 -14.64 -6.15
C ASN A 75 -16.77 -13.89 -7.26
N THR A 76 -17.24 -12.68 -7.55
CA THR A 76 -16.60 -11.77 -8.52
C THR A 76 -16.12 -10.53 -7.80
N ILE A 77 -14.82 -10.23 -7.92
CA ILE A 77 -14.22 -9.01 -7.37
C ILE A 77 -13.84 -8.11 -8.54
N ARG A 78 -14.26 -6.84 -8.47
CA ARG A 78 -13.91 -5.85 -9.48
C ARG A 78 -12.43 -5.51 -9.36
N TYR A 79 -11.70 -5.66 -10.46
CA TYR A 79 -10.33 -5.17 -10.61
C TYR A 79 -10.36 -3.85 -11.38
N PHE A 80 -9.61 -2.85 -10.89
CA PHE A 80 -9.51 -1.54 -11.53
C PHE A 80 -8.13 -1.43 -12.18
N MET A 81 -8.09 -1.13 -13.48
CA MET A 81 -6.82 -1.07 -14.23
C MET A 81 -6.08 0.26 -13.98
N THR A 82 -6.83 1.31 -13.65
CA THR A 82 -6.31 2.65 -13.42
C THR A 82 -6.87 3.26 -12.14
N TYR A 83 -6.11 4.18 -11.54
CA TYR A 83 -6.56 4.88 -10.34
C TYR A 83 -7.80 5.74 -10.63
N GLU A 84 -7.89 6.29 -11.84
CA GLU A 84 -9.00 7.11 -12.31
C GLU A 84 -10.30 6.30 -12.36
N GLU A 85 -10.25 5.04 -12.81
CA GLU A 85 -11.40 4.12 -12.77
C GLU A 85 -11.81 3.80 -11.33
N PHE A 86 -10.84 3.55 -10.45
CA PHE A 86 -11.09 3.30 -9.05
C PHE A 86 -11.75 4.49 -8.36
N LYS A 87 -11.22 5.70 -8.59
CA LYS A 87 -11.67 6.95 -7.95
C LYS A 87 -13.09 7.33 -8.34
N LYS A 88 -13.53 7.02 -9.58
CA LYS A 88 -14.92 7.22 -10.03
C LYS A 88 -15.94 6.45 -9.19
N VAL A 89 -15.55 5.29 -8.65
CA VAL A 89 -16.40 4.42 -7.83
C VAL A 89 -16.18 4.67 -6.34
N ASN A 90 -14.96 5.02 -5.96
CA ASN A 90 -14.52 5.20 -4.57
C ASN A 90 -14.04 6.63 -4.35
N LEU A 91 -14.98 7.57 -4.31
CA LEU A 91 -14.70 9.02 -4.31
C LEU A 91 -13.82 9.47 -3.14
N ASP A 92 -13.88 8.80 -1.99
CA ASP A 92 -13.15 9.19 -0.78
C ASP A 92 -11.81 8.43 -0.62
N LEU A 93 -11.50 7.46 -1.49
CA LEU A 93 -10.32 6.62 -1.36
C LEU A 93 -9.15 7.14 -2.19
N ASP A 94 -7.94 6.99 -1.67
CA ASP A 94 -6.69 7.44 -2.28
C ASP A 94 -5.93 6.29 -2.98
N VAL A 95 -4.73 6.59 -3.49
CA VAL A 95 -3.85 5.63 -4.18
C VAL A 95 -3.37 4.50 -3.26
N ILE A 96 -3.26 4.74 -1.94
CA ILE A 96 -2.84 3.70 -0.98
C ILE A 96 -4.00 2.73 -0.70
N GLN A 97 -5.24 3.21 -0.85
CA GLN A 97 -6.45 2.42 -0.67
C GLN A 97 -6.93 1.69 -1.93
N TRP A 98 -6.43 2.09 -3.10
CA TRP A 98 -6.65 1.44 -4.40
C TRP A 98 -5.94 0.10 -4.49
#